data_AF-A0A2S4MAC8-F1
#
_entry.id   AF-A0A2S4MAC8-F1
#
_cell.length_a   1.000
_cell.length_b   1.000
_cell.length_c   1.000
_cell.angle_alpha   90.00
_cell.angle_beta   90.00
_cell.angle_gamma   90.00
#
_symmetry.space_group_name_H-M   'P 1'
#
loop_
_entity.id
_entity.type
_entity.pdbx_description
1 polymer ?
#
loop_
_entity_poly.entity_id
_entity_poly.type
_entity_poly.pdbx_seq_one_letter_code
_entity_poly.pdbx_strand_id
1 'polypeptide(L)'
;MARFCVKCGSGLDPDARFCDECGAPVRARPAAQATTLAAATTSATPVDINWRKVGVWSGIGAAVLLVAGGVAAFLAMPPSTPSASELTDLLNADKTKVANATCLSDFAYGKNPVVVGGFDTNTLQWLQVLSKAGIYGPPQPVANPFLFGGGQQFSHTPLGEKKIHDGKLCFADGLTVSTVEFTKPVKIGERWHTQGSYGYTYRNADAWIQTPEAQRAEPDRFANLPKTTFVSLVKGDHGWQFDNGMATSDDPGLLDGMQGRVNSSASTGGGFFSKIANAVSGLFAARPAYIGKWRDDDSSGTVVEFTRENAIFDGHSTPVTYEADHQDSKRIHLMRGGIAVATIRLIDNDHIEFSLGFGGARLHRVE
;
A
#
# COMPACT_ATOMS: atom_id res chain seq x y z
N MET A 1 2.73 -52.78 20.27
CA MET A 1 3.38 -51.79 19.38
C MET A 1 2.42 -50.62 19.25
N ALA A 2 2.82 -49.41 19.63
CA ALA A 2 1.97 -48.23 19.54
C ALA A 2 1.62 -47.94 18.07
N ARG A 3 0.32 -47.73 17.79
CA ARG A 3 -0.17 -47.34 16.46
C ARG A 3 -0.34 -45.83 16.46
N PHE A 4 0.01 -45.17 15.36
CA PHE A 4 -0.13 -43.72 15.22
C PHE A 4 -0.98 -43.41 14.00
N CYS A 5 -1.79 -42.35 14.09
CA CYS A 5 -2.63 -41.92 12.99
C CYS A 5 -1.76 -41.42 11.83
N VAL A 6 -1.94 -42.02 10.65
CA VAL A 6 -1.19 -41.62 9.45
C VAL A 6 -1.54 -40.21 8.94
N LYS A 7 -2.63 -39.61 9.44
CA LYS A 7 -3.10 -38.28 9.03
C LYS A 7 -2.65 -37.17 9.97
N CYS A 8 -2.63 -37.40 11.28
CA CYS A 8 -2.29 -36.36 12.27
C CYS A 8 -1.20 -36.77 13.27
N GLY A 9 -0.72 -38.01 13.24
CA GLY A 9 0.36 -38.51 14.10
C GLY A 9 -0.01 -38.81 15.55
N SER A 10 -1.27 -38.63 15.96
CA SER A 10 -1.71 -38.94 17.33
C SER A 10 -1.62 -40.43 17.66
N GLY A 11 -1.40 -40.74 18.93
CA GLY A 11 -1.41 -42.12 19.43
C GLY A 11 -2.81 -42.71 19.29
N LEU A 12 -2.89 -43.90 18.67
CA LEU A 12 -4.13 -44.64 18.48
C LEU A 12 -4.20 -45.80 19.46
N ASP A 13 -5.36 -45.98 20.06
CA ASP A 13 -5.69 -47.19 20.79
C ASP A 13 -5.58 -48.41 19.84
N PRO A 14 -5.02 -49.55 20.28
CA PRO A 14 -4.83 -50.73 19.44
C PRO A 14 -6.10 -51.22 18.72
N ASP A 15 -7.29 -50.97 19.28
CA ASP A 15 -8.58 -51.40 18.71
C ASP A 15 -9.41 -50.28 18.08
N ALA A 16 -8.89 -49.04 18.02
CA ALA A 16 -9.59 -47.90 17.43
C ALA A 16 -9.79 -48.09 15.91
N ARG A 17 -11.06 -48.01 15.47
CA ARG A 17 -11.42 -48.03 14.03
C ARG A 17 -11.33 -46.66 13.37
N PHE A 18 -11.38 -45.60 14.16
CA PHE A 18 -11.25 -44.21 13.73
C PHE A 18 -10.35 -43.47 14.73
N CYS A 19 -9.65 -42.44 14.27
CA CYS A 19 -8.85 -41.57 15.11
C CYS A 19 -9.75 -40.58 15.84
N ASP A 20 -9.74 -40.57 17.17
CA ASP A 20 -10.59 -39.67 17.97
C ASP A 20 -10.25 -38.18 17.75
N GLU A 21 -8.97 -37.88 17.45
CA GLU A 21 -8.50 -36.51 17.24
C GLU A 21 -8.85 -35.91 15.86
N CYS A 22 -8.98 -36.72 14.80
CA CYS A 22 -9.16 -36.18 13.44
C CYS A 22 -10.22 -36.91 12.59
N GLY A 23 -10.90 -37.90 13.17
CA GLY A 23 -11.99 -38.68 12.54
C GLY A 23 -11.55 -39.63 11.43
N ALA A 24 -10.25 -39.78 11.16
CA ALA A 24 -9.78 -40.61 10.05
C ALA A 24 -9.88 -42.12 10.35
N PRO A 25 -10.34 -42.97 9.41
CA PRO A 25 -10.43 -44.41 9.61
C PRO A 25 -9.06 -45.09 9.69
N VAL A 26 -8.87 -45.95 10.69
CA VAL A 26 -7.64 -46.71 10.92
C VAL A 26 -7.71 -48.03 10.16
N ARG A 27 -6.89 -48.19 9.12
CA ARG A 27 -6.85 -49.43 8.32
C ARG A 27 -6.12 -50.55 9.10
N ALA A 28 -6.85 -51.61 9.47
CA ALA A 28 -6.26 -52.81 10.06
C ALA A 28 -5.48 -53.62 9.01
N ARG A 29 -4.24 -54.03 9.35
CA ARG A 29 -3.38 -54.87 8.50
C ARG A 29 -3.84 -56.34 8.58
N PRO A 30 -4.04 -57.06 7.46
CA PRO A 30 -4.32 -58.49 7.50
C PRO A 30 -3.13 -59.28 8.05
N ALA A 31 -3.41 -60.23 8.95
CA ALA A 31 -2.41 -61.12 9.54
C ALA A 31 -1.84 -62.09 8.50
N ALA A 32 -0.53 -62.29 8.55
CA ALA A 32 0.21 -63.23 7.72
C ALA A 32 -0.24 -64.67 7.98
N GLN A 33 -0.54 -65.42 6.91
CA GLN A 33 -0.67 -66.87 6.96
C GLN A 33 0.62 -67.52 6.45
N ALA A 34 1.09 -68.46 7.25
CA ALA A 34 2.37 -69.15 7.16
C ALA A 34 2.43 -70.13 5.98
N THR A 35 3.67 -70.34 5.53
CA THR A 35 4.13 -71.26 4.49
C THR A 35 3.91 -72.72 4.86
N THR A 36 3.51 -73.54 3.87
CA THR A 36 3.87 -74.97 3.82
C THR A 36 4.35 -75.32 2.42
N LEU A 37 5.58 -75.83 2.33
CA LEU A 37 6.22 -76.33 1.13
C LEU A 37 5.64 -77.68 0.70
N ALA A 38 5.46 -77.89 -0.60
CA ALA A 38 5.60 -79.19 -1.23
C ALA A 38 6.08 -79.02 -2.68
N ALA A 39 7.26 -79.54 -2.94
CA ALA A 39 7.86 -79.66 -4.26
C ALA A 39 7.18 -80.79 -5.05
N ALA A 40 7.06 -80.66 -6.36
CA ALA A 40 7.74 -81.52 -7.34
C ALA A 40 7.16 -81.38 -8.76
N THR A 41 8.10 -81.36 -9.71
CA THR A 41 8.04 -81.91 -11.08
C THR A 41 7.10 -81.29 -12.12
N THR A 42 7.76 -80.53 -12.99
CA THR A 42 7.65 -80.48 -14.46
C THR A 42 6.83 -81.60 -15.11
N SER A 43 5.84 -81.21 -15.92
CA SER A 43 5.52 -81.85 -17.21
C SER A 43 4.60 -80.92 -18.01
N ALA A 44 4.98 -80.69 -19.26
CA ALA A 44 4.28 -79.84 -20.22
C ALA A 44 2.98 -80.48 -20.73
N THR A 45 2.13 -79.60 -21.29
CA THR A 45 1.01 -79.78 -22.26
C THR A 45 -0.35 -79.33 -21.72
N PRO A 46 -1.31 -79.02 -22.60
CA PRO A 46 -1.34 -77.98 -23.63
C PRO A 46 -2.08 -76.73 -23.12
N VAL A 47 -1.96 -75.61 -23.83
CA VAL A 47 -2.68 -74.37 -23.49
C VAL A 47 -4.16 -74.53 -23.82
N ASP A 48 -4.93 -75.04 -22.87
CA ASP A 48 -6.39 -74.94 -22.86
C ASP A 48 -6.75 -73.54 -22.31
N ILE A 49 -7.07 -72.62 -23.22
CA ILE A 49 -7.59 -71.29 -22.88
C ILE A 49 -9.02 -71.48 -22.37
N ASN A 50 -9.13 -71.70 -21.07
CA ASN A 50 -10.41 -71.72 -20.38
C ASN A 50 -10.94 -70.28 -20.24
N TRP A 51 -11.85 -69.92 -21.15
CA TRP A 51 -12.54 -68.63 -21.20
C TRP A 51 -13.31 -68.24 -19.92
N ARG A 52 -13.42 -69.13 -18.90
CA ARG A 52 -14.01 -68.79 -17.60
C ARG A 52 -13.07 -68.06 -16.63
N LYS A 53 -11.76 -67.94 -16.92
CA LYS A 53 -10.80 -67.21 -16.05
C LYS A 53 -10.32 -65.86 -16.60
N VAL A 54 -10.86 -65.40 -17.74
CA VAL A 54 -10.56 -64.07 -18.32
C VAL A 54 -11.20 -62.92 -17.52
N GLY A 55 -12.21 -63.21 -16.68
CA GLY A 55 -12.92 -62.19 -15.89
C GLY A 55 -12.20 -61.65 -14.64
N VAL A 56 -11.11 -62.27 -14.19
CA VAL A 56 -10.45 -61.88 -12.91
C VAL A 56 -9.17 -61.06 -13.14
N TRP A 57 -8.50 -61.20 -14.28
CA TRP A 57 -7.36 -60.35 -14.65
C TRP A 57 -7.77 -59.04 -15.34
N SER A 58 -9.02 -58.91 -15.78
CA SER A 58 -9.58 -57.62 -16.21
C SER A 58 -9.88 -56.70 -15.02
N GLY A 59 -10.26 -57.25 -13.87
CA GLY A 59 -10.68 -56.48 -12.70
C GLY A 59 -9.54 -55.69 -12.02
N ILE A 60 -8.35 -56.29 -11.89
CA ILE A 60 -7.20 -55.62 -11.25
C ILE A 60 -6.61 -54.56 -12.19
N GLY A 61 -6.46 -54.89 -13.48
CA GLY A 61 -6.01 -53.92 -14.49
C GLY A 61 -6.98 -52.73 -14.63
N ALA A 62 -8.29 -53.00 -14.65
CA ALA A 62 -9.31 -51.96 -14.67
C ALA A 62 -9.35 -51.13 -13.37
N ALA A 63 -9.18 -51.75 -12.19
CA ALA A 63 -9.14 -51.01 -10.93
C ALA A 63 -7.90 -50.09 -10.84
N VAL A 64 -6.72 -50.55 -11.26
CA VAL A 64 -5.51 -49.72 -11.31
C VAL A 64 -5.65 -48.61 -12.35
N LEU A 65 -6.26 -48.87 -13.52
CA LEU A 65 -6.55 -47.85 -14.52
C LEU A 65 -7.61 -46.83 -14.06
N LEU A 66 -8.62 -47.25 -13.28
CA LEU A 66 -9.61 -46.34 -12.71
C LEU A 66 -9.02 -45.48 -11.59
N VAL A 67 -8.11 -46.02 -10.77
CA VAL A 67 -7.40 -45.26 -9.74
C VAL A 67 -6.38 -44.32 -10.38
N ALA A 68 -5.57 -44.79 -11.33
CA ALA A 68 -4.60 -43.95 -12.03
C ALA A 68 -5.28 -42.88 -12.90
N GLY A 69 -6.36 -43.24 -13.61
CA GLY A 69 -7.18 -42.31 -14.36
C GLY A 69 -7.92 -41.32 -13.47
N GLY A 70 -8.41 -41.76 -12.30
CA GLY A 70 -9.03 -40.90 -11.30
C GLY A 70 -8.04 -39.91 -10.68
N VAL A 71 -6.81 -40.34 -10.37
CA VAL A 71 -5.75 -39.47 -9.87
C VAL A 71 -5.29 -38.47 -10.93
N ALA A 72 -5.13 -38.91 -12.19
CA ALA A 72 -4.78 -38.01 -13.29
C ALA A 72 -5.89 -36.98 -13.57
N ALA A 73 -7.16 -37.38 -13.51
CA ALA A 73 -8.30 -36.47 -13.66
C ALA A 73 -8.42 -35.48 -12.49
N PHE A 74 -8.15 -35.92 -11.26
CA PHE A 74 -8.17 -35.05 -10.08
C PHE A 74 -7.06 -33.98 -10.11
N LEU A 75 -5.86 -34.34 -10.59
CA LEU A 75 -4.74 -33.40 -10.78
C LEU A 75 -4.97 -32.41 -11.94
N ALA A 76 -5.93 -32.69 -12.82
CA ALA A 76 -6.30 -31.81 -13.94
C ALA A 76 -7.46 -30.85 -13.61
N MET A 77 -8.12 -31.00 -12.46
CA MET A 77 -9.18 -30.07 -12.04
C MET A 77 -8.59 -28.72 -11.62
N PRO A 78 -9.25 -27.60 -11.98
CA PRO A 78 -8.81 -26.28 -11.53
C PRO A 78 -8.89 -26.22 -9.99
N PRO A 79 -7.88 -25.62 -9.32
CA PRO A 79 -7.95 -25.40 -7.89
C PRO A 79 -9.13 -24.49 -7.55
N SER A 80 -9.61 -24.56 -6.31
CA SER A 80 -10.59 -23.59 -5.81
C SER A 80 -9.96 -22.18 -5.74
N THR A 81 -10.77 -21.17 -6.01
CA THR A 81 -10.39 -19.76 -5.80
C THR A 81 -10.08 -19.52 -4.31
N PRO A 82 -9.19 -18.56 -4.00
CA PRO A 82 -8.85 -18.25 -2.62
C PRO A 82 -10.06 -17.71 -1.86
N SER A 83 -10.18 -18.14 -0.61
CA SER A 83 -11.15 -17.63 0.35
C SER A 83 -10.72 -16.29 0.94
N ALA A 84 -11.65 -15.57 1.57
CA ALA A 84 -11.35 -14.30 2.24
C ALA A 84 -10.32 -14.45 3.38
N SER A 85 -10.33 -15.57 4.11
CA SER A 85 -9.35 -15.84 5.17
C SER A 85 -7.96 -16.11 4.60
N GLU A 86 -7.84 -16.93 3.55
CA GLU A 86 -6.56 -17.18 2.89
C GLU A 86 -5.96 -15.90 2.31
N LEU A 87 -6.80 -15.04 1.71
CA LEU A 87 -6.36 -13.75 1.18
C LEU A 87 -5.97 -12.78 2.31
N THR A 88 -6.68 -12.81 3.43
CA THR A 88 -6.31 -12.02 4.62
C THR A 88 -4.93 -12.44 5.13
N ASP A 89 -4.67 -13.73 5.26
CA ASP A 89 -3.37 -14.23 5.71
C ASP A 89 -2.25 -13.85 4.72
N LEU A 90 -2.52 -13.99 3.42
CA LEU A 90 -1.59 -13.63 2.36
C LEU A 90 -1.24 -12.13 2.36
N LEU A 91 -2.25 -11.26 2.52
CA LEU A 91 -2.05 -9.81 2.61
C LEU A 91 -1.24 -9.42 3.83
N ASN A 92 -1.49 -10.07 4.97
CA ASN A 92 -0.85 -9.73 6.24
C ASN A 92 0.55 -10.35 6.40
N ALA A 93 0.94 -11.29 5.53
CA ALA A 93 2.29 -11.84 5.51
C ALA A 93 3.35 -10.80 5.12
N ASP A 94 3.00 -9.84 4.25
CA ASP A 94 3.89 -8.75 3.85
C ASP A 94 3.73 -7.54 4.80
N LYS A 95 4.53 -7.53 5.86
CA LYS A 95 4.51 -6.49 6.88
C LYS A 95 4.74 -5.08 6.32
N THR A 96 5.52 -4.94 5.24
CA THR A 96 5.82 -3.64 4.64
C THR A 96 4.62 -3.08 3.90
N LYS A 97 3.95 -3.91 3.09
CA LYS A 97 2.70 -3.51 2.42
C LYS A 97 1.59 -3.19 3.42
N VAL A 98 1.47 -4.00 4.47
CA VAL A 98 0.51 -3.74 5.54
C VAL A 98 0.79 -2.40 6.20
N ALA A 99 2.03 -2.14 6.61
CA ALA A 99 2.39 -0.88 7.26
C ALA A 99 2.11 0.35 6.36
N ASN A 100 2.29 0.24 5.04
CA ASN A 100 1.95 1.32 4.11
C ASN A 100 0.44 1.55 3.95
N ALA A 101 -0.38 0.53 4.24
CA ALA A 101 -1.84 0.64 4.25
C ALA A 101 -2.39 1.11 5.60
N THR A 102 -1.78 0.70 6.71
CA THR A 102 -2.29 0.90 8.09
C THR A 102 -1.55 1.94 8.91
N CYS A 103 -0.49 2.55 8.35
CA CYS A 103 0.26 3.62 9.00
C CYS A 103 0.34 4.86 8.10
N LEU A 104 0.35 6.02 8.76
CA LEU A 104 0.48 7.34 8.16
C LEU A 104 1.95 7.78 8.17
N SER A 105 2.38 8.40 7.09
CA SER A 105 3.75 8.93 6.90
C SER A 105 3.78 10.30 6.22
N ASP A 106 2.63 10.94 6.13
CA ASP A 106 2.37 12.30 5.63
C ASP A 106 2.98 13.39 6.54
N PHE A 107 3.26 13.05 7.80
CA PHE A 107 3.82 13.94 8.78
C PHE A 107 5.04 13.33 9.49
N ALA A 108 5.90 14.18 10.05
CA ALA A 108 7.09 13.76 10.79
C ALA A 108 6.73 13.26 12.22
N TYR A 109 5.94 12.20 12.31
CA TYR A 109 5.40 11.68 13.57
C TYR A 109 6.47 11.31 14.60
N GLY A 110 7.68 10.96 14.15
CA GLY A 110 8.81 10.66 15.05
C GLY A 110 9.37 11.87 15.82
N LYS A 111 9.01 13.11 15.47
CA LYS A 111 9.49 14.30 16.19
C LYS A 111 8.72 14.47 17.51
N ASN A 112 9.45 14.71 18.61
CA ASN A 112 8.87 14.99 19.92
C ASN A 112 9.79 15.93 20.73
N PRO A 113 9.33 17.12 21.17
CA PRO A 113 8.06 17.73 20.84
C PRO A 113 8.01 18.24 19.39
N VAL A 114 6.82 18.26 18.81
CA VAL A 114 6.55 18.95 17.54
C VAL A 114 6.23 20.40 17.86
N VAL A 115 6.93 21.34 17.23
CA VAL A 115 6.62 22.77 17.31
C VAL A 115 6.05 23.24 15.98
N VAL A 116 4.86 23.82 16.02
CA VAL A 116 4.15 24.33 14.84
C VAL A 116 3.93 25.82 15.01
N GLY A 117 4.30 26.58 13.97
CA GLY A 117 4.07 28.03 13.94
C GLY A 117 2.58 28.36 13.86
N GLY A 118 2.16 29.48 14.43
CA GLY A 118 0.74 29.87 14.46
C GLY A 118 0.05 30.03 13.10
N PHE A 119 0.82 30.19 12.02
CA PHE A 119 0.33 30.36 10.66
C PHE A 119 0.07 29.05 9.91
N ASP A 120 0.56 27.91 10.42
CA ASP A 120 0.35 26.59 9.79
C ASP A 120 -0.95 25.96 10.31
N THR A 121 -2.07 26.48 9.81
CA THR A 121 -3.41 26.08 10.23
C THR A 121 -3.71 24.61 9.95
N ASN A 122 -3.20 24.07 8.83
CA ASN A 122 -3.41 22.68 8.45
C ASN A 122 -2.72 21.71 9.42
N THR A 123 -1.44 21.93 9.71
CA THR A 123 -0.71 21.08 10.67
C THR A 123 -1.27 21.23 12.08
N LEU A 124 -1.65 22.45 12.49
CA LEU A 124 -2.30 22.68 13.78
C LEU A 124 -3.64 21.92 13.89
N GLN A 125 -4.48 22.00 12.85
CA GLN A 125 -5.75 21.27 12.83
C GLN A 125 -5.52 19.76 12.89
N TRP A 126 -4.54 19.24 12.14
CA TRP A 126 -4.20 17.82 12.17
C TRP A 126 -3.73 17.36 13.55
N LEU A 127 -2.79 18.08 14.17
CA LEU A 127 -2.30 17.76 15.52
C LEU A 127 -3.39 17.92 16.59
N GLN A 128 -4.39 18.79 16.39
CA GLN A 128 -5.55 18.86 17.26
C GLN A 128 -6.44 17.62 17.15
N VAL A 129 -6.63 17.06 15.95
CA VAL A 129 -7.32 15.77 15.77
C VAL A 129 -6.58 14.67 16.51
N LEU A 130 -5.26 14.60 16.34
CA LEU A 130 -4.43 13.60 17.01
C LEU A 130 -4.34 13.82 18.53
N SER A 131 -4.46 15.07 18.99
CA SER A 131 -4.53 15.41 20.42
C SER A 131 -5.84 14.91 21.03
N LYS A 132 -6.98 15.13 20.35
CA LYS A 132 -8.28 14.57 20.75
C LYS A 132 -8.30 13.04 20.74
N ALA A 133 -7.57 12.43 19.80
CA ALA A 133 -7.36 10.99 19.74
C ALA A 133 -6.45 10.45 20.86
N GLY A 134 -5.84 11.34 21.65
CA GLY A 134 -4.91 10.98 22.72
C GLY A 134 -3.54 10.51 22.23
N ILE A 135 -3.20 10.73 20.94
CA ILE A 135 -1.86 10.42 20.38
C ILE A 135 -0.85 11.50 20.78
N TYR A 136 -1.28 12.77 20.74
CA TYR A 136 -0.51 13.91 21.23
C TYR A 136 -1.15 14.51 22.49
N GLY A 137 -0.35 15.17 23.32
CA GLY A 137 -0.83 15.97 24.44
C GLY A 137 -1.62 17.20 23.97
N PRO A 138 -2.26 17.93 24.89
CA PRO A 138 -2.92 19.19 24.57
C PRO A 138 -1.90 20.22 24.04
N PRO A 139 -2.32 21.14 23.15
CA PRO A 139 -1.45 22.19 22.62
C PRO A 139 -0.92 23.06 23.75
N GLN A 140 0.40 23.22 23.83
CA GLN A 140 1.04 24.14 24.76
C GLN A 140 1.55 25.37 24.00
N PRO A 141 1.22 26.59 24.44
CA PRO A 141 1.71 27.78 23.78
C PRO A 141 3.21 27.92 23.96
N VAL A 142 3.92 28.21 22.89
CA VAL A 142 5.34 28.55 22.90
C VAL A 142 5.52 29.97 22.40
N ALA A 143 6.31 30.75 23.15
CA ALA A 143 6.70 32.09 22.75
C ALA A 143 7.80 31.98 21.67
N ASN A 144 7.71 32.81 20.63
CA ASN A 144 8.70 32.92 19.56
C ASN A 144 9.09 31.61 18.83
N PRO A 145 8.17 30.69 18.46
CA PRO A 145 8.61 29.42 17.88
C PRO A 145 9.29 29.60 16.54
N PHE A 146 8.95 30.63 15.75
CA PHE A 146 9.73 31.04 14.57
C PHE A 146 9.65 32.57 14.30
N LEU A 147 9.87 33.40 15.34
CA LEU A 147 10.01 34.88 15.38
C LEU A 147 8.79 35.83 15.45
N PHE A 148 7.61 35.60 14.84
CA PHE A 148 6.57 36.66 14.73
C PHE A 148 5.10 36.30 15.01
N GLY A 149 4.76 35.13 15.55
CA GLY A 149 3.33 34.74 15.66
C GLY A 149 2.95 33.78 16.78
N GLY A 150 3.81 33.58 17.78
CA GLY A 150 3.63 32.47 18.71
C GLY A 150 3.49 31.14 17.97
N GLY A 151 3.12 30.10 18.69
CA GLY A 151 2.83 28.81 18.09
C GLY A 151 2.59 27.79 19.17
N GLN A 152 2.40 26.56 18.75
CA GLN A 152 1.98 25.50 19.64
C GLN A 152 2.98 24.36 19.58
N GLN A 153 3.30 23.82 20.75
CA GLN A 153 4.04 22.59 20.87
C GLN A 153 3.10 21.45 21.24
N PHE A 154 3.33 20.28 20.64
CA PHE A 154 2.61 19.04 20.88
C PHE A 154 3.63 17.96 21.22
N SER A 155 3.45 17.30 22.36
CA SER A 155 4.31 16.18 22.79
C SER A 155 3.59 14.87 22.64
N HIS A 156 4.31 13.77 22.41
CA HIS A 156 3.69 12.44 22.41
C HIS A 156 3.09 12.10 23.76
N THR A 157 1.97 11.40 23.75
CA THR A 157 1.46 10.69 24.94
C THR A 157 2.04 9.27 24.98
N PRO A 158 1.84 8.52 26.08
CA PRO A 158 2.18 7.10 26.12
C PRO A 158 1.46 6.26 25.04
N LEU A 159 0.25 6.68 24.63
CA LEU A 159 -0.46 6.04 23.53
C LEU A 159 0.20 6.37 22.19
N GLY A 160 0.59 7.63 21.98
CA GLY A 160 1.32 8.06 20.79
C GLY A 160 2.64 7.33 20.61
N GLU A 161 3.46 7.24 21.67
CA GLU A 161 4.74 6.50 21.63
C GLU A 161 4.54 5.01 21.31
N LYS A 162 3.44 4.41 21.78
CA LYS A 162 3.10 3.02 21.46
C LYS A 162 2.66 2.84 20.01
N LYS A 163 2.05 3.86 19.39
CA LYS A 163 1.48 3.79 18.04
C LYS A 163 2.41 4.30 16.96
N ILE A 164 3.45 5.06 17.33
CA ILE A 164 4.44 5.60 16.42
C ILE A 164 5.61 4.62 16.30
N HIS A 165 5.82 4.10 15.11
CA HIS A 165 6.90 3.16 14.81
C HIS A 165 7.63 3.63 13.55
N ASP A 166 8.96 3.68 13.61
CA ASP A 166 9.81 4.11 12.50
C ASP A 166 9.40 5.47 11.89
N GLY A 167 8.94 6.39 12.74
CA GLY A 167 8.49 7.73 12.34
C GLY A 167 7.12 7.77 11.66
N LYS A 168 6.38 6.65 11.63
CA LYS A 168 5.02 6.53 11.08
C LYS A 168 4.00 6.33 12.19
N LEU A 169 2.80 6.89 12.03
CA LEU A 169 1.70 6.69 12.97
C LEU A 169 0.81 5.53 12.49
N CYS A 170 0.85 4.40 13.18
CA CYS A 170 0.04 3.24 12.84
C CYS A 170 -1.31 3.28 13.55
N PHE A 171 -2.41 3.22 12.79
CA PHE A 171 -3.77 3.30 13.31
C PHE A 171 -4.51 1.94 13.26
N ALA A 172 -3.89 0.90 12.70
CA ALA A 172 -4.45 -0.45 12.64
C ALA A 172 -3.34 -1.51 12.59
N ASP A 173 -3.67 -2.73 13.03
CA ASP A 173 -2.74 -3.86 13.12
C ASP A 173 -2.62 -4.64 11.81
N GLY A 174 -3.51 -4.39 10.85
CA GLY A 174 -3.47 -5.00 9.54
C GLY A 174 -4.75 -4.83 8.76
N LEU A 175 -4.97 -5.73 7.81
CA LEU A 175 -6.14 -5.72 6.93
C LEU A 175 -7.03 -6.93 7.21
N THR A 176 -8.34 -6.74 7.04
CA THR A 176 -9.35 -7.80 7.08
C THR A 176 -10.11 -7.79 5.75
N VAL A 177 -10.15 -8.92 5.05
CA VAL A 177 -10.90 -9.04 3.79
C VAL A 177 -12.36 -9.34 4.10
N SER A 178 -13.26 -8.51 3.59
CA SER A 178 -14.72 -8.65 3.78
C SER A 178 -15.39 -9.38 2.62
N THR A 179 -14.95 -9.16 1.40
CA THR A 179 -15.54 -9.72 0.18
C THR A 179 -14.45 -10.14 -0.81
N VAL A 180 -14.70 -11.21 -1.56
CA VAL A 180 -13.80 -11.71 -2.60
C VAL A 180 -14.59 -12.10 -3.84
N GLU A 181 -14.14 -11.65 -5.00
CA GLU A 181 -14.73 -11.96 -6.30
C GLU A 181 -13.61 -12.35 -7.27
N PHE A 182 -13.42 -13.65 -7.45
CA PHE A 182 -12.38 -14.19 -8.33
C PHE A 182 -12.97 -14.82 -9.58
N THR A 183 -12.28 -14.64 -10.70
CA THR A 183 -12.54 -15.41 -11.91
C THR A 183 -12.14 -16.87 -11.71
N LYS A 184 -12.61 -17.75 -12.59
CA LYS A 184 -12.22 -19.16 -12.55
C LYS A 184 -10.71 -19.29 -12.83
N PRO A 185 -9.97 -20.09 -12.05
CA PRO A 185 -8.54 -20.27 -12.29
C PRO A 185 -8.26 -20.83 -13.68
N VAL A 186 -7.32 -20.22 -14.38
CA VAL A 186 -6.85 -20.61 -15.70
C VAL A 186 -5.41 -21.08 -15.60
N LYS A 187 -5.04 -22.09 -16.39
CA LYS A 187 -3.67 -22.61 -16.41
C LYS A 187 -2.86 -21.85 -17.45
N ILE A 188 -1.80 -21.15 -17.03
CA ILE A 188 -0.86 -20.43 -17.89
C ILE A 188 0.52 -21.05 -17.67
N GLY A 189 1.09 -21.66 -18.71
CA GLY A 189 2.27 -22.51 -18.56
C GLY A 189 1.99 -23.71 -17.64
N GLU A 190 2.84 -23.91 -16.62
CA GLU A 190 2.66 -24.99 -15.64
C GLU A 190 1.86 -24.59 -14.40
N ARG A 191 1.50 -23.30 -14.27
CA ARG A 191 0.88 -22.76 -13.05
C ARG A 191 -0.57 -22.34 -13.28
N TRP A 192 -1.34 -22.38 -12.19
CA TRP A 192 -2.71 -21.87 -12.17
C TRP A 192 -2.71 -20.41 -11.76
N HIS A 193 -3.41 -19.57 -12.51
CA HIS A 193 -3.54 -18.15 -12.28
C HIS A 193 -5.02 -17.81 -12.08
N THR A 194 -5.29 -16.84 -11.21
CA THR A 194 -6.63 -16.29 -11.00
C THR A 194 -6.51 -14.81 -10.76
N GLN A 195 -7.52 -14.05 -11.19
CA GLN A 195 -7.59 -12.61 -10.96
C GLN A 195 -8.97 -12.26 -10.40
N GLY A 196 -9.04 -11.18 -9.65
CA GLY A 196 -10.27 -10.81 -9.00
C GLY A 196 -10.17 -9.51 -8.24
N SER A 197 -11.28 -9.11 -7.65
CA SER A 197 -11.34 -8.00 -6.72
C SER A 197 -11.57 -8.53 -5.30
N TYR A 198 -11.16 -7.74 -4.32
CA TYR A 198 -11.49 -7.98 -2.93
C TYR A 198 -11.78 -6.66 -2.21
N GLY A 199 -12.74 -6.70 -1.29
CA GLY A 199 -13.03 -5.64 -0.36
C GLY A 199 -12.26 -5.83 0.94
N TYR A 200 -11.65 -4.78 1.47
CA TYR A 200 -10.94 -4.84 2.75
C TYR A 200 -11.30 -3.70 3.70
N THR A 201 -11.18 -3.99 4.99
CA THR A 201 -11.23 -3.03 6.10
C THR A 201 -9.97 -3.14 6.94
N TYR A 202 -9.81 -2.23 7.91
CA TYR A 202 -8.70 -2.23 8.84
C TYR A 202 -8.97 -3.19 10.01
N ARG A 203 -8.01 -4.07 10.30
CA ARG A 203 -8.02 -4.96 11.46
C ARG A 203 -7.59 -4.20 12.70
N ASN A 204 -8.40 -4.29 13.77
CA ASN A 204 -8.14 -3.61 15.05
C ASN A 204 -7.84 -2.12 14.87
N ALA A 205 -8.62 -1.45 14.02
CA ALA A 205 -8.46 -0.03 13.76
C ALA A 205 -8.79 0.80 14.99
N ASP A 206 -8.03 1.85 15.24
CA ASP A 206 -8.29 2.77 16.33
C ASP A 206 -9.60 3.53 16.07
N ALA A 207 -10.43 3.67 17.11
CA ALA A 207 -11.76 4.28 16.97
C ALA A 207 -11.73 5.74 16.48
N TRP A 208 -10.64 6.47 16.73
CA TRP A 208 -10.51 7.88 16.38
C TRP A 208 -10.54 8.11 14.85
N ILE A 209 -10.14 7.13 14.04
CA ILE A 209 -10.17 7.27 12.57
C ILE A 209 -11.60 7.39 12.01
N GLN A 210 -12.61 6.99 12.79
CA GLN A 210 -14.02 7.08 12.42
C GLN A 210 -14.63 8.45 12.75
N THR A 211 -13.89 9.33 13.42
CA THR A 211 -14.37 10.67 13.74
C THR A 211 -14.50 11.53 12.47
N PRO A 212 -15.51 12.41 12.38
CA PRO A 212 -15.68 13.29 11.22
C PRO A 212 -14.48 14.19 10.95
N GLU A 213 -13.71 14.55 11.99
CA GLU A 213 -12.48 15.33 11.84
C GLU A 213 -11.37 14.51 11.19
N ALA A 214 -11.16 13.26 11.62
CA ALA A 214 -10.16 12.38 11.02
C ALA A 214 -10.51 12.05 9.56
N GLN A 215 -11.77 11.72 9.28
CA GLN A 215 -12.24 11.45 7.92
C GLN A 215 -12.13 12.66 6.99
N ARG A 216 -12.22 13.89 7.50
CA ARG A 216 -11.99 15.11 6.70
C ARG A 216 -10.51 15.42 6.49
N ALA A 217 -9.66 15.12 7.47
CA ALA A 217 -8.23 15.33 7.36
C ALA A 217 -7.59 14.34 6.38
N GLU A 218 -8.02 13.07 6.44
CA GLU A 218 -7.47 11.97 5.64
C GLU A 218 -8.59 11.14 4.98
N PRO A 219 -9.36 11.73 4.04
CA PRO A 219 -10.52 11.08 3.44
C PRO A 219 -10.11 9.84 2.65
N ASP A 220 -9.00 9.90 1.92
CA ASP A 220 -8.51 8.79 1.12
C ASP A 220 -8.11 7.60 1.98
N ARG A 221 -7.76 7.80 3.26
CA ARG A 221 -7.38 6.73 4.18
C ARG A 221 -8.57 6.20 4.96
N PHE A 222 -9.44 7.06 5.48
CA PHE A 222 -10.41 6.68 6.50
C PHE A 222 -11.86 6.61 6.01
N ALA A 223 -12.20 7.28 4.92
CA ALA A 223 -13.55 7.24 4.35
C ALA A 223 -13.76 6.01 3.45
N ASN A 224 -15.03 5.76 3.11
CA ASN A 224 -15.45 4.79 2.09
C ASN A 224 -14.94 3.35 2.32
N LEU A 225 -14.96 2.89 3.57
CA LEU A 225 -14.69 1.49 3.91
C LEU A 225 -15.97 0.64 3.70
N PRO A 226 -15.84 -0.63 3.23
CA PRO A 226 -14.62 -1.31 2.80
C PRO A 226 -14.09 -0.78 1.46
N LYS A 227 -12.76 -0.80 1.30
CA LYS A 227 -12.10 -0.44 0.03
C LYS A 227 -12.00 -1.66 -0.88
N THR A 228 -12.34 -1.47 -2.15
CA THR A 228 -12.22 -2.53 -3.16
C THR A 228 -10.96 -2.33 -3.98
N THR A 229 -10.19 -3.40 -4.19
CA THR A 229 -8.99 -3.38 -5.03
C THR A 229 -8.86 -4.69 -5.81
N PHE A 230 -8.05 -4.69 -6.87
CA PHE A 230 -7.83 -5.83 -7.74
C PHE A 230 -6.52 -6.56 -7.41
N VAL A 231 -6.49 -7.86 -7.65
CA VAL A 231 -5.31 -8.69 -7.43
C VAL A 231 -5.24 -9.82 -8.45
N SER A 232 -4.00 -10.12 -8.86
CA SER A 232 -3.63 -11.31 -9.61
C SER A 232 -2.86 -12.26 -8.72
N LEU A 233 -3.27 -13.53 -8.72
CA LEU A 233 -2.71 -14.57 -7.87
C LEU A 233 -2.29 -15.77 -8.71
N VAL A 234 -1.18 -16.37 -8.33
CA VAL A 234 -0.64 -17.60 -8.89
C VAL A 234 -0.64 -18.69 -7.82
N LYS A 235 -0.98 -19.93 -8.20
CA LYS A 235 -0.92 -21.08 -7.31
C LYS A 235 0.51 -21.59 -7.25
N GLY A 236 1.16 -21.40 -6.10
CA GLY A 236 2.44 -22.00 -5.75
C GLY A 236 2.27 -23.28 -4.91
N ASP A 237 3.41 -23.86 -4.52
CA ASP A 237 3.46 -25.13 -3.78
C ASP A 237 2.83 -25.04 -2.38
N HIS A 238 2.81 -23.84 -1.80
CA HIS A 238 2.28 -23.57 -0.46
C HIS A 238 0.96 -22.80 -0.46
N GLY A 239 0.26 -22.73 -1.60
CA GLY A 239 -1.03 -22.04 -1.71
C GLY A 239 -1.02 -20.92 -2.75
N TRP A 240 -1.98 -20.01 -2.63
CA TRP A 240 -2.07 -18.85 -3.51
C TRP A 240 -1.03 -17.80 -3.10
N GLN A 241 -0.39 -17.18 -4.08
CA GLN A 241 0.64 -16.15 -3.90
C GLN A 241 0.38 -15.02 -4.90
N PHE A 242 0.85 -13.80 -4.59
CA PHE A 242 0.76 -12.69 -5.54
C PHE A 242 1.54 -13.00 -6.81
N ASP A 243 0.88 -12.83 -7.96
CA ASP A 243 1.53 -13.01 -9.26
C ASP A 243 2.37 -11.77 -9.58
N ASN A 244 3.69 -11.94 -9.52
CA ASN A 244 4.65 -10.86 -9.79
C ASN A 244 5.14 -10.86 -11.27
N GLY A 245 4.53 -11.70 -12.15
CA GLY A 245 4.94 -11.87 -13.54
C GLY A 245 4.07 -11.07 -14.53
N MET A 246 4.68 -10.07 -15.17
CA MET A 246 4.08 -9.01 -15.99
C MET A 246 3.44 -7.91 -15.13
N ALA A 247 4.31 -6.98 -14.70
CA ALA A 247 3.91 -5.63 -14.33
C ALA A 247 3.18 -4.99 -15.52
N THR A 248 1.87 -5.24 -15.63
CA THR A 248 0.97 -4.23 -16.17
C THR A 248 1.05 -3.10 -15.17
N SER A 249 1.80 -2.06 -15.57
CA SER A 249 1.74 -0.70 -15.06
C SER A 249 0.60 -0.46 -14.07
N ASP A 250 1.00 -0.10 -12.85
CA ASP A 250 0.31 0.89 -12.05
C ASP A 250 -1.19 0.63 -11.85
N ASP A 251 -1.53 -0.24 -10.89
CA ASP A 251 -2.72 0.04 -10.10
C ASP A 251 -2.31 0.98 -8.95
N PRO A 252 -2.72 2.28 -8.99
CA PRO A 252 -2.19 3.38 -8.19
C PRO A 252 -2.96 3.54 -6.87
N GLY A 253 -3.21 2.43 -6.18
CA GLY A 253 -3.97 2.43 -4.92
C GLY A 253 -3.12 2.57 -3.66
N LEU A 254 -1.80 2.51 -3.79
CA LEU A 254 -0.86 2.60 -2.66
C LEU A 254 0.32 3.56 -2.90
N LEU A 255 0.44 4.08 -4.12
CA LEU A 255 1.40 5.08 -4.53
C LEU A 255 0.70 6.00 -5.54
N ASP A 256 0.84 7.30 -5.34
CA ASP A 256 0.51 8.39 -6.28
C ASP A 256 -0.85 9.10 -6.14
N GLY A 257 -0.98 9.81 -5.01
CA GLY A 257 -1.60 11.14 -5.03
C GLY A 257 -0.71 12.16 -5.75
N MET A 258 -0.40 11.96 -7.03
CA MET A 258 0.11 13.00 -7.93
C MET A 258 -0.30 12.76 -9.39
N GLN A 259 -1.57 13.02 -9.72
CA GLN A 259 -1.89 13.48 -11.07
C GLN A 259 -1.50 14.96 -11.24
N GLY A 260 -0.20 15.17 -11.43
CA GLY A 260 0.31 16.22 -12.30
C GLY A 260 0.07 15.78 -13.75
N ARG A 261 -0.74 16.56 -14.48
CA ARG A 261 -1.12 16.31 -15.87
C ARG A 261 0.10 16.21 -16.80
N VAL A 262 0.17 15.07 -17.47
CA VAL A 262 0.70 14.71 -18.80
C VAL A 262 0.98 15.87 -19.77
N ASN A 263 2.19 15.93 -20.32
CA ASN A 263 2.45 15.81 -21.78
C ASN A 263 3.96 15.75 -22.12
N SER A 264 4.37 14.62 -22.70
CA SER A 264 5.56 14.46 -23.55
C SER A 264 5.07 14.39 -24.99
N SER A 265 5.57 15.15 -25.96
CA SER A 265 6.76 14.91 -26.79
C SER A 265 6.62 15.88 -27.99
N ALA A 266 7.61 16.33 -28.75
CA ALA A 266 8.80 15.68 -29.27
C ALA A 266 9.82 16.71 -29.81
N SER A 267 11.09 16.30 -29.75
CA SER A 267 12.26 16.62 -30.61
C SER A 267 12.21 17.77 -31.63
N THR A 268 13.28 18.58 -31.65
CA THR A 268 14.37 18.60 -32.66
C THR A 268 14.94 20.02 -32.82
N GLY A 269 16.27 20.13 -32.92
CA GLY A 269 16.89 21.21 -33.70
C GLY A 269 17.61 22.28 -32.88
N GLY A 270 18.93 22.31 -33.03
CA GLY A 270 19.81 23.28 -32.41
C GLY A 270 19.67 24.71 -32.94
N GLY A 271 20.33 25.62 -32.22
CA GLY A 271 20.89 26.85 -32.79
C GLY A 271 19.88 27.93 -33.18
N PHE A 272 19.48 28.74 -32.20
CA PHE A 272 19.03 30.13 -32.47
C PHE A 272 19.16 31.06 -31.26
N PHE A 273 19.07 30.55 -30.02
CA PHE A 273 18.93 31.42 -28.84
C PHE A 273 20.22 31.89 -28.15
N SER A 274 21.40 31.60 -28.71
CA SER A 274 22.67 32.22 -28.26
C SER A 274 22.87 33.66 -28.77
N LYS A 275 21.87 34.27 -29.42
CA LYS A 275 21.92 35.64 -29.96
C LYS A 275 20.82 36.60 -29.45
N ILE A 276 20.13 36.28 -28.36
CA ILE A 276 19.23 37.23 -27.67
C ILE A 276 19.83 37.70 -26.32
N ALA A 277 21.02 37.20 -25.98
CA ALA A 277 21.72 37.56 -24.74
C ALA A 277 22.33 38.99 -24.72
N ASN A 278 22.14 39.84 -25.73
CA ASN A 278 22.74 41.19 -25.76
C ASN A 278 21.85 42.32 -26.31
N ALA A 279 20.52 42.15 -26.34
CA ALA A 279 19.65 43.20 -26.86
C ALA A 279 18.26 43.30 -26.20
N VAL A 280 18.17 43.20 -24.86
CA VAL A 280 17.08 43.81 -24.09
C VAL A 280 17.60 44.22 -22.69
N SER A 281 18.54 45.17 -22.67
CA SER A 281 18.96 45.86 -21.43
C SER A 281 18.39 47.28 -21.35
N GLY A 282 17.25 47.57 -22.00
CA GLY A 282 16.84 48.97 -22.16
C GLY A 282 15.40 49.31 -22.52
N LEU A 283 14.43 48.39 -22.46
CA LEU A 283 13.03 48.73 -22.75
C LEU A 283 12.08 48.06 -21.75
N PHE A 284 11.51 48.90 -20.89
CA PHE A 284 10.42 48.68 -19.93
C PHE A 284 10.79 48.08 -18.57
N ALA A 285 10.89 49.02 -17.62
CA ALA A 285 10.68 48.84 -16.18
C ALA A 285 9.26 48.34 -15.88
N ALA A 286 8.91 47.13 -16.33
CA ALA A 286 7.78 46.40 -15.80
C ALA A 286 8.20 45.87 -14.42
N ARG A 287 7.45 46.25 -13.38
CA ARG A 287 7.60 45.62 -12.06
C ARG A 287 7.50 44.10 -12.30
N PRO A 288 8.47 43.28 -11.81
CA PRO A 288 8.35 41.84 -11.88
C PRO A 288 6.96 41.41 -11.40
N ALA A 289 6.31 40.49 -12.11
CA ALA A 289 4.89 40.19 -11.89
C ALA A 289 4.57 39.75 -10.45
N TYR A 290 5.55 39.25 -9.69
CA TYR A 290 5.39 38.89 -8.28
C TYR A 290 5.46 40.08 -7.32
N ILE A 291 5.96 41.25 -7.75
CA ILE A 291 6.01 42.46 -6.92
C ILE A 291 4.61 43.04 -6.77
N GLY A 292 4.24 43.35 -5.54
CA GLY A 292 2.93 43.86 -5.17
C GLY A 292 2.41 43.21 -3.89
N LYS A 293 1.18 43.58 -3.53
CA LYS A 293 0.47 43.00 -2.40
C LYS A 293 -0.41 41.84 -2.88
N TRP A 294 -0.49 40.82 -2.05
CA TRP A 294 -1.14 39.55 -2.34
C TRP A 294 -1.92 39.11 -1.12
N ARG A 295 -3.10 38.54 -1.34
CA ARG A 295 -3.97 38.01 -0.29
C ARG A 295 -4.34 36.59 -0.65
N ASP A 296 -4.44 35.76 0.37
CA ASP A 296 -4.93 34.39 0.23
C ASP A 296 -6.38 34.38 -0.32
N ASP A 297 -6.66 33.48 -1.27
CA ASP A 297 -8.00 33.27 -1.82
C ASP A 297 -8.97 32.74 -0.75
N ASP A 298 -8.46 31.97 0.23
CA ASP A 298 -9.27 31.22 1.20
C ASP A 298 -9.39 31.94 2.57
N SER A 299 -8.69 33.06 2.79
CA SER A 299 -8.74 33.80 4.06
C SER A 299 -8.76 35.32 3.91
N SER A 300 -9.60 35.99 4.71
CA SER A 300 -9.74 37.46 4.71
C SER A 300 -8.63 38.20 5.45
N GLY A 301 -7.66 37.50 6.06
CA GLY A 301 -6.83 38.05 7.12
C GLY A 301 -5.53 38.72 6.67
N THR A 302 -4.72 38.07 5.84
CA THR A 302 -3.28 38.40 5.75
C THR A 302 -2.88 38.86 4.36
N VAL A 303 -2.29 40.07 4.27
CA VAL A 303 -1.70 40.61 3.05
C VAL A 303 -0.19 40.41 3.11
N VAL A 304 0.36 39.82 2.04
CA VAL A 304 1.79 39.66 1.81
C VAL A 304 2.21 40.65 0.75
N GLU A 305 3.26 41.43 0.98
CA GLU A 305 3.81 42.38 0.01
C GLU A 305 5.23 41.98 -0.38
N PHE A 306 5.44 41.72 -1.68
CA PHE A 306 6.77 41.49 -2.23
C PHE A 306 7.29 42.79 -2.86
N THR A 307 8.46 43.22 -2.40
CA THR A 307 9.23 44.35 -2.96
C THR A 307 10.50 43.82 -3.64
N ARG A 308 11.33 44.69 -4.21
CA ARG A 308 12.56 44.25 -4.90
C ARG A 308 13.61 43.63 -3.97
N GLU A 309 13.71 44.16 -2.76
CA GLU A 309 14.74 43.77 -1.78
C GLU A 309 14.17 43.13 -0.52
N ASN A 310 12.86 43.24 -0.30
CA ASN A 310 12.20 42.71 0.89
C ASN A 310 10.92 41.96 0.56
N ALA A 311 10.57 41.01 1.41
CA ALA A 311 9.24 40.46 1.51
C ALA A 311 8.64 40.92 2.84
N ILE A 312 7.47 41.53 2.79
CA ILE A 312 6.76 42.14 3.91
C ILE A 312 5.54 41.28 4.21
N PHE A 313 5.46 40.75 5.43
CA PHE A 313 4.35 39.93 5.88
C PHE A 313 3.76 40.60 7.11
N ASP A 314 2.48 40.97 7.06
CA ASP A 314 1.79 41.63 8.18
C ASP A 314 2.56 42.87 8.72
N GLY A 315 3.12 43.67 7.79
CA GLY A 315 3.92 44.85 8.12
C GLY A 315 5.38 44.59 8.51
N HIS A 316 5.80 43.33 8.68
CA HIS A 316 7.18 42.96 8.99
C HIS A 316 8.02 42.73 7.73
N SER A 317 8.99 43.62 7.48
CA SER A 317 9.89 43.56 6.32
C SER A 317 11.08 42.62 6.57
N THR A 318 11.29 41.67 5.66
CA THR A 318 12.43 40.74 5.67
C THR A 318 13.24 40.90 4.39
N PRO A 319 14.57 41.13 4.47
CA PRO A 319 15.42 41.20 3.29
C PRO A 319 15.53 39.83 2.63
N VAL A 320 15.29 39.80 1.32
CA VAL A 320 15.33 38.61 0.48
C VAL A 320 15.98 38.93 -0.86
N THR A 321 16.51 37.91 -1.53
CA THR A 321 16.94 37.99 -2.92
C THR A 321 16.09 37.05 -3.75
N TYR A 322 15.67 37.49 -4.93
CA TYR A 322 14.84 36.67 -5.82
C TYR A 322 15.73 36.06 -6.90
N GLU A 323 15.69 34.74 -7.04
CA GLU A 323 16.45 33.99 -8.02
C GLU A 323 15.49 33.17 -8.89
N ALA A 324 15.50 33.40 -10.20
CA ALA A 324 14.63 32.64 -11.11
C ALA A 324 15.13 31.19 -11.22
N ASP A 325 14.22 30.24 -11.26
CA ASP A 325 14.57 28.85 -11.51
C ASP A 325 15.11 28.68 -12.93
N HIS A 326 16.26 28.00 -13.06
CA HIS A 326 16.92 27.80 -14.35
C HIS A 326 16.14 26.88 -15.30
N GLN A 327 15.22 26.06 -14.78
CA GLN A 327 14.42 25.09 -15.54
C GLN A 327 12.98 25.57 -15.74
N ASP A 328 12.42 26.35 -14.82
CA ASP A 328 11.05 26.88 -14.90
C ASP A 328 11.03 28.41 -14.72
N SER A 329 10.91 29.16 -15.82
CA SER A 329 10.87 30.63 -15.79
C SER A 329 9.67 31.23 -15.06
N LYS A 330 8.66 30.42 -14.72
CA LYS A 330 7.53 30.82 -13.88
C LYS A 330 7.79 30.63 -12.40
N ARG A 331 8.91 29.99 -12.03
CA ARG A 331 9.28 29.69 -10.65
C ARG A 331 10.43 30.58 -10.20
N ILE A 332 10.29 31.15 -9.02
CA ILE A 332 11.24 32.08 -8.42
C ILE A 332 11.52 31.64 -7.00
N HIS A 333 12.79 31.43 -6.68
CA HIS A 333 13.27 31.11 -5.35
C HIS A 333 13.52 32.40 -4.57
N LEU A 334 12.96 32.49 -3.38
CA LEU A 334 13.29 33.54 -2.41
C LEU A 334 14.47 33.05 -1.60
N MET A 335 15.59 33.72 -1.75
CA MET A 335 16.86 33.42 -1.12
C MET A 335 17.07 34.32 0.09
N ARG A 336 17.51 33.73 1.20
CA ARG A 336 17.96 34.45 2.39
C ARG A 336 19.24 33.82 2.92
N GLY A 337 20.30 34.63 3.04
CA GLY A 337 21.61 34.12 3.46
C GLY A 337 22.19 33.03 2.55
N GLY A 338 21.81 33.03 1.26
CA GLY A 338 22.24 32.04 0.27
C GLY A 338 21.40 30.74 0.25
N ILE A 339 20.33 30.65 1.03
CA ILE A 339 19.45 29.46 1.09
C ILE A 339 18.07 29.84 0.57
N ALA A 340 17.47 28.98 -0.26
CA ALA A 340 16.08 29.12 -0.71
C ALA A 340 15.14 28.85 0.46
N VAL A 341 14.37 29.86 0.86
CA VAL A 341 13.41 29.80 1.98
C VAL A 341 11.96 29.71 1.51
N ALA A 342 11.68 30.10 0.26
CA ALA A 342 10.35 30.01 -0.34
C ALA A 342 10.44 29.96 -1.86
N THR A 343 9.35 29.58 -2.50
CA THR A 343 9.17 29.54 -3.94
C THR A 343 7.90 30.28 -4.32
N ILE A 344 8.00 31.25 -5.22
CA ILE A 344 6.86 31.86 -5.90
C ILE A 344 6.73 31.22 -7.28
N ARG A 345 5.55 30.70 -7.59
CA ARG A 345 5.17 30.28 -8.94
C ARG A 345 4.14 31.25 -9.51
N LEU A 346 4.48 31.86 -10.63
CA LEU A 346 3.60 32.74 -11.39
C LEU A 346 2.53 31.91 -12.10
N ILE A 347 1.26 32.12 -11.74
CA ILE A 347 0.12 31.51 -12.44
C ILE A 347 -0.31 32.44 -13.57
N ASP A 348 -0.67 33.67 -13.21
CA ASP A 348 -1.04 34.76 -14.12
C ASP A 348 -0.66 36.13 -13.49
N ASN A 349 -1.18 37.24 -14.02
CA ASN A 349 -0.84 38.58 -13.53
C ASN A 349 -1.46 38.89 -12.16
N ASP A 350 -2.54 38.21 -11.79
CA ASP A 350 -3.31 38.49 -10.58
C ASP A 350 -3.32 37.30 -9.62
N HIS A 351 -2.75 36.16 -9.99
CA HIS A 351 -2.58 35.01 -9.11
C HIS A 351 -1.15 34.48 -9.09
N ILE A 352 -0.68 34.15 -7.89
CA ILE A 352 0.57 33.42 -7.66
C ILE A 352 0.32 32.25 -6.72
N GLU A 353 1.16 31.22 -6.83
CA GLU A 353 1.28 30.18 -5.83
C GLU A 353 2.55 30.44 -5.02
N PHE A 354 2.40 30.62 -3.72
CA PHE A 354 3.52 30.83 -2.80
C PHE A 354 3.71 29.59 -1.96
N SER A 355 4.91 29.01 -1.97
CA SER A 355 5.23 27.78 -1.24
C SER A 355 6.48 27.94 -0.38
N LEU A 356 6.46 27.35 0.82
CA LEU A 356 7.61 27.29 1.74
C LEU A 356 8.34 25.92 1.68
N GLY A 357 8.01 25.08 0.70
CA GLY A 357 8.60 23.75 0.52
C GLY A 357 7.89 22.62 1.29
N PHE A 358 6.94 22.94 2.16
CA PHE A 358 6.10 21.98 2.92
C PHE A 358 4.59 22.26 2.77
N GLY A 359 4.22 23.08 1.78
CA GLY A 359 2.86 23.50 1.49
C GLY A 359 2.87 24.74 0.60
N GLY A 360 1.77 25.00 -0.11
CA GLY A 360 1.60 26.17 -0.96
C GLY A 360 0.22 26.80 -0.77
N ALA A 361 0.15 28.12 -0.87
CA ALA A 361 -1.11 28.86 -0.89
C ALA A 361 -1.24 29.60 -2.22
N ARG A 362 -2.47 29.65 -2.74
CA ARG A 362 -2.79 30.49 -3.89
C ARG A 362 -3.16 31.88 -3.38
N LEU A 363 -2.51 32.89 -3.92
CA LEU A 363 -2.72 34.27 -3.55
C LEU A 363 -3.21 35.05 -4.76
N HIS A 364 -4.21 35.91 -4.56
CA HIS A 364 -4.62 36.92 -5.53
C HIS A 364 -4.02 38.29 -5.21
N ARG A 365 -3.82 39.10 -6.25
CA ARG A 365 -3.29 40.46 -6.11
C ARG A 365 -4.31 41.38 -5.43
N VAL A 366 -3.81 42.23 -4.53
CA VAL A 366 -4.58 43.32 -3.91
C VAL A 366 -3.82 44.65 -4.07
N GLU A 367 -4.53 45.77 -4.06
CA GLU A 367 -3.94 47.12 -4.26
C GLU A 367 -3.28 47.71 -3.00
#